data_AF-A0A9X4SIK9-F1
#
_entry.id   AF-A0A9X4SIK9-F1
#
_cell.length_a   1.000
_cell.length_b   1.000
_cell.length_c   1.000
_cell.angle_alpha   90.00
_cell.angle_beta   90.00
_cell.angle_gamma   90.00
#
_symmetry.space_group_name_H-M   'P 1'
#
loop_
_entity.id
_entity.type
_entity.pdbx_description
1 polymer ?
#
loop_
_entity_poly.entity_id
_entity_poly.type
_entity_poly.pdbx_seq_one_letter_code
_entity_poly.pdbx_strand_id
1 'polypeptide(L)'
;MIEKYDLPKEELLALLVEESKLAPQHQLSGEEIEGVNVTMQFLRDETGQVRYLPRRKVMGYDLDGVIFSMKKAIEYTNQKLGTSLNIETMEAIDYDLIYYATMDEDIQRKIIRESTPNRKMVEDLAEEHLNGTEIVLITARHVSYAKETIESLNRFGIYYDKIYFTEEKLPLIIGLDIDWFYDDKPETIAAIKNHKVRTKAVLVSAPYNRGATDYDYRYKVGLE
;
A
#
# COMPACT_ATOMS: atom_id res chain seq x y z
N MET A 1 30.45 -4.51 11.50
CA MET A 1 29.22 -4.76 10.72
C MET A 1 29.06 -3.82 9.53
N ILE A 2 29.69 -2.64 9.50
CA ILE A 2 29.54 -1.65 8.40
C ILE A 2 30.30 -2.05 7.13
N GLU A 3 31.47 -2.69 7.23
CA GLU A 3 32.31 -3.03 6.06
C GLU A 3 31.65 -3.98 5.03
N LYS A 4 30.60 -4.72 5.42
CA LYS A 4 29.91 -5.66 4.53
C LYS A 4 29.06 -4.95 3.46
N TYR A 5 28.56 -3.75 3.76
CA TYR A 5 27.59 -3.03 2.93
C TYR A 5 28.18 -1.75 2.32
N ASP A 6 29.48 -1.53 2.46
CA ASP A 6 30.21 -0.44 1.80
C ASP A 6 30.50 -0.81 0.33
N LEU A 7 29.43 -0.86 -0.47
CA LEU A 7 29.45 -1.26 -1.88
C LEU A 7 28.71 -0.23 -2.74
N PRO A 8 29.03 -0.12 -4.05
CA PRO A 8 28.19 0.57 -5.01
C PRO A 8 26.74 0.05 -4.98
N LYS A 9 25.78 0.92 -5.29
CA LYS A 9 24.35 0.67 -5.13
C LYS A 9 23.87 -0.60 -5.85
N GLU A 10 24.34 -0.82 -7.06
CA GLU A 10 23.99 -1.98 -7.88
C GLU A 10 24.56 -3.28 -7.31
N GLU A 11 25.78 -3.23 -6.76
CA GLU A 11 26.43 -4.38 -6.13
C GLU A 11 25.78 -4.71 -4.78
N LEU A 12 25.42 -3.68 -4.00
CA LEU A 12 24.68 -3.81 -2.75
C LEU A 12 23.31 -4.46 -2.99
N LEU A 13 22.60 -4.02 -4.04
CA LEU A 13 21.32 -4.61 -4.42
C LEU A 13 21.48 -6.09 -4.80
N ALA A 14 22.48 -6.43 -5.62
CA ALA A 14 22.74 -7.82 -5.99
C ALA A 14 23.02 -8.72 -4.77
N LEU A 15 23.80 -8.21 -3.80
CA LEU A 15 24.04 -8.91 -2.54
C LEU A 15 22.75 -9.15 -1.75
N LEU A 16 21.91 -8.12 -1.60
CA LEU A 16 20.65 -8.21 -0.87
C LEU A 16 19.63 -9.16 -1.53
N VAL A 17 19.61 -9.21 -2.86
CA VAL A 17 18.80 -10.16 -3.64
C VAL A 17 19.25 -11.61 -3.38
N GLU A 18 20.55 -11.86 -3.27
CA GLU A 18 21.06 -13.20 -2.94
C GLU A 18 20.73 -13.58 -1.49
N GLU A 19 20.82 -12.63 -0.55
CA GLU A 19 20.48 -12.86 0.85
C GLU A 19 18.98 -13.14 1.06
N SER A 20 18.10 -12.46 0.31
CA SER A 20 16.66 -12.63 0.43
C SER A 20 16.18 -14.00 -0.02
N LYS A 21 16.81 -14.60 -1.05
CA LYS A 21 16.52 -15.99 -1.49
C LYS A 21 16.71 -17.04 -0.39
N LEU A 22 17.51 -16.73 0.62
CA LEU A 22 17.77 -17.60 1.77
C LEU A 22 16.77 -17.37 2.93
N ALA A 23 15.92 -16.34 2.84
CA ALA A 23 14.95 -16.00 3.87
C ALA A 23 13.65 -16.84 3.75
N PRO A 24 13.07 -17.32 4.87
CA PRO A 24 11.91 -18.23 4.86
C PRO A 24 10.63 -17.67 4.21
N GLN A 25 10.54 -16.36 4.10
CA GLN A 25 9.35 -15.60 3.67
C GLN A 25 9.00 -15.73 2.17
N HIS A 26 9.77 -16.50 1.38
CA HIS A 26 9.47 -16.81 -0.02
C HIS A 26 8.72 -18.14 -0.24
N GLN A 27 8.26 -18.82 0.81
CA GLN A 27 7.36 -19.97 0.65
C GLN A 27 5.90 -19.52 0.69
N LEU A 28 5.37 -19.11 -0.46
CA LEU A 28 3.95 -18.79 -0.66
C LEU A 28 3.11 -20.08 -0.58
N SER A 29 2.21 -20.17 0.39
CA SER A 29 1.03 -21.05 0.28
C SER A 29 -0.07 -20.29 -0.44
N GLY A 30 -0.37 -20.70 -1.68
CA GLY A 30 -1.51 -20.17 -2.41
C GLY A 30 -2.82 -20.59 -1.75
N GLU A 31 -3.51 -19.64 -1.12
CA GLU A 31 -4.90 -19.82 -0.73
C GLU A 31 -5.80 -19.28 -1.84
N GLU A 32 -6.70 -20.13 -2.33
CA GLU A 32 -7.74 -19.76 -3.30
C GLU A 32 -8.78 -18.85 -2.63
N ILE A 33 -9.05 -17.70 -3.25
CA ILE A 33 -10.09 -16.78 -2.81
C ILE A 33 -11.43 -17.27 -3.38
N GLU A 34 -12.33 -17.73 -2.51
CA GLU A 34 -13.72 -18.05 -2.88
C GLU A 34 -14.47 -16.79 -3.35
N GLY A 35 -15.25 -16.95 -4.42
CA GLY A 35 -15.92 -15.86 -5.13
C GLY A 35 -16.88 -15.02 -4.28
N VAL A 36 -16.86 -13.70 -4.48
CA VAL A 36 -17.73 -12.75 -3.78
C VAL A 36 -19.10 -12.66 -4.47
N ASN A 37 -20.17 -12.93 -3.72
CA ASN A 37 -21.55 -12.69 -4.16
C ASN A 37 -21.88 -11.20 -4.14
N VAL A 38 -22.13 -10.60 -5.31
CA VAL A 38 -22.61 -9.21 -5.42
C VAL A 38 -24.12 -9.18 -5.16
N THR A 39 -24.53 -8.66 -4.01
CA THR A 39 -25.96 -8.46 -3.71
C THR A 39 -26.42 -7.11 -4.26
N MET A 40 -27.20 -7.13 -5.33
CA MET A 40 -27.88 -5.93 -5.83
C MET A 40 -29.15 -5.66 -5.03
N GLN A 41 -29.23 -4.47 -4.41
CA GLN A 41 -30.42 -4.06 -3.68
C GLN A 41 -31.31 -3.16 -4.54
N PHE A 42 -32.62 -3.42 -4.48
CA PHE A 42 -33.63 -2.70 -5.25
C PHE A 42 -34.70 -2.15 -4.33
N LEU A 43 -35.23 -0.96 -4.65
CA LEU A 43 -36.46 -0.43 -4.10
C LEU A 43 -37.53 -0.41 -5.20
N ARG A 44 -38.78 -0.70 -4.85
CA ARG A 44 -39.93 -0.36 -5.69
C ARG A 44 -40.48 0.96 -5.19
N ASP A 45 -40.56 1.95 -6.07
CA ASP A 45 -41.24 3.20 -5.73
C ASP A 45 -42.76 3.04 -5.76
N GLU A 46 -43.47 4.10 -5.37
CA GLU A 46 -44.93 4.15 -5.24
C GLU A 46 -45.66 3.90 -6.57
N THR A 47 -44.95 4.01 -7.70
CA THR A 47 -45.47 3.71 -9.05
C THR A 47 -45.19 2.28 -9.50
N GLY A 48 -44.54 1.48 -8.66
CA GLY A 48 -44.11 0.13 -8.98
C GLY A 48 -42.83 0.07 -9.82
N GLN A 49 -42.16 1.21 -10.04
CA GLN A 49 -40.92 1.26 -10.80
C GLN A 49 -39.76 0.79 -9.92
N VAL A 50 -38.96 -0.14 -10.45
CA VAL A 50 -37.77 -0.64 -9.77
C VAL A 50 -36.68 0.42 -9.88
N ARG A 51 -36.25 0.95 -8.73
CA ARG A 51 -35.08 1.81 -8.61
C ARG A 51 -33.94 1.00 -7.99
N TYR A 52 -32.80 1.01 -8.66
CA TYR A 52 -31.57 0.48 -8.11
C TYR A 52 -31.13 1.40 -6.97
N LEU A 53 -30.83 0.81 -5.81
CA LEU A 53 -30.12 1.57 -4.79
C LEU A 53 -28.70 1.83 -5.32
N PRO A 54 -28.21 3.08 -5.27
CA PRO A 54 -26.82 3.33 -5.62
C PRO A 54 -25.95 2.48 -4.71
N ARG A 55 -25.02 1.72 -5.30
CA ARG A 55 -24.08 0.93 -4.49
C ARG A 55 -23.28 1.87 -3.59
N ARG A 56 -22.94 1.40 -2.39
CA ARG A 56 -22.01 2.11 -1.52
C ARG A 56 -20.67 2.28 -2.24
N LYS A 57 -20.14 3.51 -2.28
CA LYS A 57 -18.80 3.78 -2.80
C LYS A 57 -17.77 3.02 -1.95
N VAL A 58 -16.79 2.38 -2.58
CA VAL A 58 -15.72 1.62 -1.93
C VAL A 58 -14.38 2.24 -2.33
N MET A 59 -13.60 2.67 -1.35
CA MET A 59 -12.25 3.20 -1.56
C MET A 59 -11.21 2.28 -0.93
N GLY A 60 -10.19 1.93 -1.71
CA GLY A 60 -9.10 1.08 -1.29
C GLY A 60 -7.80 1.85 -1.15
N TYR A 61 -7.04 1.57 -0.09
CA TYR A 61 -5.77 2.25 0.19
C TYR A 61 -4.68 1.23 0.52
N ASP A 62 -3.51 1.41 -0.08
CA ASP A 62 -2.28 0.86 0.48
C ASP A 62 -1.90 1.56 1.80
N LEU A 63 -0.98 0.96 2.56
CA LEU A 63 -0.45 1.51 3.78
C LEU A 63 0.86 2.27 3.58
N ASP A 64 1.92 1.63 3.10
CA ASP A 64 3.27 2.15 3.17
C ASP A 64 3.58 3.04 1.97
N GLY A 65 3.82 4.34 2.19
CA GLY A 65 3.92 5.32 1.10
C GLY A 65 2.58 5.97 0.74
N VAL A 66 1.46 5.44 1.26
CA VAL A 66 0.11 5.99 1.08
C VAL A 66 -0.44 6.58 2.37
N ILE A 67 -0.81 5.74 3.33
CA ILE A 67 -1.30 6.18 4.65
C ILE A 67 -0.12 6.51 5.56
N PHE A 68 0.91 5.68 5.60
CA PHE A 68 2.12 5.88 6.39
C PHE A 68 3.26 6.44 5.55
N SER A 69 4.01 7.37 6.13
CA SER A 69 5.18 7.96 5.48
C SER A 69 6.33 6.96 5.37
N MET A 70 7.08 7.03 4.28
CA MET A 70 8.29 6.23 4.05
C MET A 70 9.50 6.70 4.87
N LYS A 71 9.42 7.84 5.58
CA LYS A 71 10.58 8.45 6.27
C LYS A 71 11.30 7.49 7.19
N LYS A 72 10.56 6.71 7.99
CA LYS A 72 11.15 5.72 8.90
C LYS A 72 11.76 4.54 8.16
N ALA A 73 11.15 4.11 7.05
CA ALA A 73 11.73 3.08 6.19
C ALA A 73 13.08 3.53 5.63
N ILE A 74 13.19 4.78 5.16
CA ILE A 74 14.43 5.39 4.69
C ILE A 74 15.47 5.48 5.83
N GLU A 75 15.06 5.99 7.00
CA GLU A 75 15.93 6.14 8.17
C GLU A 75 16.57 4.82 8.59
N TYR A 76 15.77 3.76 8.77
CA TYR A 76 16.28 2.46 9.19
C TYR A 76 17.06 1.73 8.10
N THR A 77 16.72 1.95 6.83
CA THR A 77 17.51 1.45 5.70
C THR A 77 18.91 2.04 5.74
N ASN A 78 19.02 3.37 5.89
CA ASN A 78 20.31 4.06 6.03
C ASN A 78 21.11 3.56 7.24
N GLN A 79 20.46 3.37 8.39
CA GLN A 79 21.13 2.84 9.57
C GLN A 79 21.65 1.41 9.38
N LYS A 80 20.88 0.53 8.72
CA LYS A 80 21.26 -0.87 8.50
C LYS A 80 22.35 -1.00 7.45
N LEU A 81 22.18 -0.35 6.31
CA LEU A 81 23.03 -0.54 5.14
C LEU A 81 24.21 0.45 5.10
N GLY A 82 24.25 1.44 5.98
CA GLY A 82 25.26 2.50 5.93
C GLY A 82 25.07 3.46 4.74
N THR A 83 23.87 3.50 4.16
CA THR A 83 23.54 4.36 3.00
C THR A 83 23.13 5.76 3.42
N SER A 84 22.97 6.65 2.44
CA SER A 84 22.56 8.05 2.61
C SER A 84 21.33 8.42 1.76
N LEU A 85 20.37 7.50 1.65
CA LEU A 85 19.11 7.70 0.92
C LEU A 85 18.40 8.96 1.40
N ASN A 86 17.94 9.78 0.45
CA ASN A 86 17.28 11.06 0.73
C ASN A 86 15.96 11.15 -0.04
N ILE A 87 14.89 11.49 0.69
CA ILE A 87 13.54 11.67 0.16
C ILE A 87 13.50 12.57 -1.08
N GLU A 88 14.35 13.58 -1.20
CA GLU A 88 14.40 14.54 -2.30
C GLU A 88 15.07 14.01 -3.56
N THR A 89 16.02 13.08 -3.43
CA THR A 89 16.86 12.61 -4.53
C THR A 89 16.65 11.14 -4.88
N MET A 90 15.81 10.43 -4.13
CA MET A 90 15.52 9.02 -4.39
C MET A 90 15.03 8.78 -5.82
N GLU A 91 15.58 7.73 -6.41
CA GLU A 91 15.22 7.12 -7.68
C GLU A 91 14.49 5.80 -7.43
N ALA A 92 13.95 5.20 -8.50
CA ALA A 92 13.23 3.92 -8.41
C ALA A 92 14.07 2.81 -7.75
N ILE A 93 15.35 2.68 -8.13
CA ILE A 93 16.26 1.67 -7.57
C ILE A 93 16.58 1.88 -6.07
N ASP A 94 16.36 3.08 -5.50
CA ASP A 94 16.47 3.26 -4.04
C ASP A 94 15.34 2.55 -3.29
N TYR A 95 14.18 2.38 -3.93
CA TYR A 95 13.07 1.64 -3.33
C TYR A 95 13.43 0.18 -3.12
N ASP A 96 14.15 -0.43 -4.06
CA ASP A 96 14.55 -1.84 -3.94
C ASP A 96 15.47 -2.06 -2.72
N LEU A 97 16.38 -1.12 -2.45
CA LEU A 97 17.21 -1.17 -1.24
C LEU A 97 16.36 -1.11 0.03
N ILE A 98 15.34 -0.25 0.06
CA ILE A 98 14.38 -0.19 1.18
C ILE A 98 13.65 -1.52 1.29
N TYR A 99 13.09 -2.04 0.20
CA TYR A 99 12.37 -3.31 0.18
C TYR A 99 13.20 -4.42 0.83
N TYR A 100 14.44 -4.63 0.37
CA TYR A 100 15.30 -5.68 0.93
C TYR A 100 15.75 -5.38 2.37
N ALA A 101 16.00 -4.13 2.74
CA ALA A 101 16.31 -3.79 4.12
C ALA A 101 15.15 -4.12 5.07
N THR A 102 13.91 -3.89 4.61
CA THR A 102 12.67 -4.16 5.35
C THR A 102 12.24 -5.63 5.38
N MET A 103 12.94 -6.52 4.68
CA MET A 103 12.74 -7.97 4.87
C MET A 103 13.23 -8.47 6.23
N ASP A 104 14.00 -7.65 6.94
CA ASP A 104 14.43 -7.90 8.31
C ASP A 104 13.30 -7.56 9.28
N GLU A 105 12.82 -8.57 10.01
CA GLU A 105 11.65 -8.43 10.87
C GLU A 105 11.81 -7.35 11.93
N ASP A 106 13.01 -7.18 12.50
CA ASP A 106 13.23 -6.19 13.55
C ASP A 106 13.12 -4.77 12.99
N ILE A 107 13.61 -4.57 11.77
CA ILE A 107 13.47 -3.30 11.07
C ILE A 107 12.03 -3.05 10.68
N GLN A 108 11.35 -4.05 10.12
CA GLN A 108 9.96 -3.90 9.71
C GLN A 108 9.05 -3.58 10.90
N ARG A 109 9.22 -4.26 12.03
CA ARG A 109 8.47 -3.96 13.25
C ARG A 109 8.75 -2.55 13.77
N LYS A 110 10.00 -2.08 13.71
CA LYS A 110 10.35 -0.69 14.07
C LYS A 110 9.67 0.31 13.15
N ILE A 111 9.69 0.09 11.84
CA ILE A 111 9.01 0.95 10.86
C ILE A 111 7.52 1.02 11.17
N ILE A 112 6.83 -0.10 11.33
CA ILE A 112 5.39 -0.13 11.61
C ILE A 112 5.05 0.65 12.90
N ARG A 113 5.88 0.50 13.94
CA ARG A 113 5.70 1.15 15.23
C ARG A 113 6.06 2.63 15.22
N GLU A 114 7.00 3.08 14.40
CA GLU A 114 7.51 4.46 14.46
C GLU A 114 7.06 5.34 13.30
N SER A 115 6.56 4.77 12.20
CA SER A 115 6.03 5.54 11.08
C SER A 115 4.86 6.41 11.50
N THR A 116 4.87 7.64 11.03
CA THR A 116 3.77 8.59 11.17
C THR A 116 2.92 8.60 9.91
N PRO A 117 1.61 8.81 10.02
CA PRO A 117 0.75 8.87 8.86
C PRO A 117 0.92 10.17 8.06
N ASN A 118 0.66 10.10 6.77
CA ASN A 118 0.44 11.26 5.91
C ASN A 118 -0.88 11.92 6.32
N ARG A 119 -0.79 12.99 7.12
CA ARG A 119 -1.94 13.63 7.76
C ARG A 119 -3.08 13.94 6.80
N LYS A 120 -2.76 14.52 5.64
CA LYS A 120 -3.74 14.86 4.61
C LYS A 120 -4.51 13.62 4.10
N MET A 121 -3.82 12.50 3.88
CA MET A 121 -4.45 11.26 3.44
C MET A 121 -5.43 10.74 4.50
N VAL A 122 -5.06 10.82 5.78
CA VAL A 122 -5.94 10.42 6.89
C VAL A 122 -7.16 11.33 6.99
N GLU A 123 -6.99 12.63 6.81
CA GLU A 123 -8.09 13.61 6.80
C GLU A 123 -9.07 13.34 5.64
N ASP A 124 -8.56 13.18 4.41
CA ASP A 124 -9.37 12.88 3.23
C ASP A 124 -10.12 11.54 3.37
N LEU A 125 -9.45 10.51 3.89
CA LEU A 125 -10.07 9.20 4.16
C LEU A 125 -11.20 9.32 5.19
N ALA A 126 -10.99 10.08 6.26
CA ALA A 126 -12.01 10.29 7.29
C ALA A 126 -13.24 11.03 6.73
N GLU A 127 -13.02 12.04 5.87
CA GLU A 127 -14.10 12.75 5.18
C GLU A 127 -14.90 11.80 4.26
N GLU A 128 -14.22 10.94 3.51
CA GLU A 128 -14.86 9.94 2.66
C GLU A 128 -15.71 8.96 3.48
N HIS A 129 -15.20 8.48 4.62
CA HIS A 129 -15.97 7.64 5.52
C HIS A 129 -17.25 8.34 6.02
N LEU A 130 -17.14 9.61 6.45
CA LEU A 130 -18.29 10.40 6.92
C LEU A 130 -19.35 10.61 5.83
N ASN A 131 -18.94 10.58 4.56
CA ASN A 131 -19.84 10.62 3.40
C ASN A 131 -20.48 9.27 3.05
N GLY A 132 -20.29 8.25 3.89
CA GLY A 132 -20.88 6.92 3.72
C GLY A 132 -20.06 5.99 2.82
N THR A 133 -18.84 6.36 2.43
CA THR A 133 -17.92 5.48 1.70
C THR A 133 -17.46 4.32 2.60
N GLU A 134 -17.28 3.14 2.01
CA GLU A 134 -16.60 2.00 2.64
C GLU A 134 -15.09 2.11 2.41
N ILE A 135 -14.31 2.01 3.49
CA ILE A 135 -12.86 2.13 3.48
C ILE A 135 -12.22 0.76 3.62
N VAL A 136 -11.45 0.35 2.62
CA VAL A 136 -10.72 -0.91 2.57
C VAL A 136 -9.21 -0.64 2.57
N LEU A 137 -8.48 -1.28 3.46
CA LEU A 137 -7.01 -1.24 3.48
C LEU A 137 -6.46 -2.53 2.85
N ILE A 138 -5.50 -2.42 1.92
CA ILE A 138 -4.85 -3.57 1.28
C ILE A 138 -3.34 -3.35 1.27
N THR A 139 -2.61 -4.15 2.05
CA THR A 139 -1.16 -3.99 2.23
C THR A 139 -0.39 -5.24 1.86
N ALA A 140 0.81 -5.06 1.31
CA ALA A 140 1.77 -6.14 1.06
C ALA A 140 2.53 -6.58 2.32
N ARG A 141 2.27 -5.98 3.49
CA ARG A 141 2.84 -6.46 4.76
C ARG A 141 2.43 -7.91 4.99
N HIS A 142 3.36 -8.72 5.49
CA HIS A 142 3.04 -10.08 5.91
C HIS A 142 2.05 -10.08 7.10
N VAL A 143 1.16 -11.07 7.14
CA VAL A 143 0.10 -11.19 8.16
C VAL A 143 0.65 -11.31 9.59
N SER A 144 1.90 -11.76 9.77
CA SER A 144 2.59 -11.79 11.07
C SER A 144 2.76 -10.41 11.72
N TYR A 145 2.61 -9.33 10.94
CA TYR A 145 2.64 -7.94 11.42
C TYR A 145 1.24 -7.34 11.63
N ALA A 146 0.17 -8.14 11.53
CA ALA A 146 -1.20 -7.64 11.62
C ALA A 146 -1.45 -6.95 12.96
N LYS A 147 -0.95 -7.52 14.07
CA LYS A 147 -1.10 -6.93 15.40
C LYS A 147 -0.48 -5.53 15.48
N GLU A 148 0.80 -5.39 15.14
CA GLU A 148 1.48 -4.08 15.16
C GLU A 148 0.87 -3.09 14.18
N THR A 149 0.39 -3.58 13.02
CA THR A 149 -0.28 -2.74 12.03
C THR A 149 -1.57 -2.16 12.58
N ILE A 150 -2.41 -2.99 13.19
CA ILE A 150 -3.68 -2.56 13.82
C ILE A 150 -3.41 -1.63 15.00
N GLU A 151 -2.42 -1.92 15.84
CA GLU A 151 -2.01 -1.03 16.93
C GLU A 151 -1.57 0.34 16.42
N SER A 152 -0.81 0.40 15.31
CA SER A 152 -0.37 1.65 14.70
C SER A 152 -1.55 2.44 14.10
N LEU A 153 -2.48 1.76 13.40
CA LEU A 153 -3.70 2.38 12.88
C LEU A 153 -4.55 2.98 14.00
N ASN A 154 -4.78 2.22 15.08
CA ASN A 154 -5.57 2.65 16.24
C ASN A 154 -4.93 3.83 16.96
N ARG A 155 -3.60 3.84 17.11
CA ARG A 155 -2.87 4.94 17.75
C ARG A 155 -3.11 6.29 17.06
N PHE A 156 -3.29 6.28 15.75
CA PHE A 156 -3.55 7.50 14.97
C PHE A 156 -5.03 7.72 14.64
N GLY A 157 -5.93 6.88 15.15
CA GLY A 157 -7.37 6.99 14.88
C GLY A 157 -7.72 6.79 13.40
N ILE A 158 -6.93 5.99 12.67
CA ILE A 158 -7.17 5.74 11.24
C ILE A 158 -8.30 4.74 11.09
N TYR A 159 -9.42 5.22 10.54
CA TYR A 159 -10.61 4.41 10.32
C TYR A 159 -10.44 3.45 9.14
N TYR A 160 -11.07 2.28 9.23
CA TYR A 160 -11.28 1.36 8.11
C TYR A 160 -12.44 0.40 8.41
N ASP A 161 -13.17 -0.02 7.37
CA ASP A 161 -14.18 -1.08 7.47
C ASP A 161 -13.50 -2.47 7.37
N LYS A 162 -12.47 -2.62 6.52
CA LYS A 162 -11.77 -3.89 6.24
C LYS A 162 -10.27 -3.68 6.05
N ILE A 163 -9.46 -4.68 6.40
CA ILE A 163 -8.01 -4.73 6.14
C ILE A 163 -7.61 -6.10 5.60
N TYR A 164 -6.79 -6.11 4.55
CA TYR A 164 -6.27 -7.30 3.89
C TYR A 164 -4.75 -7.25 3.79
N PHE A 165 -4.09 -8.39 4.05
CA PHE A 165 -2.64 -8.58 3.98
C PHE A 165 -2.33 -9.50 2.79
N THR A 166 -1.88 -8.94 1.66
CA THR A 166 -1.55 -9.67 0.44
C THR A 166 -0.59 -8.88 -0.43
N GLU A 167 0.34 -9.57 -1.09
CA GLU A 167 1.15 -8.99 -2.18
C GLU A 167 0.33 -8.88 -3.47
N GLU A 168 -0.56 -9.84 -3.72
CA GLU A 168 -1.43 -9.90 -4.90
C GLU A 168 -2.72 -9.12 -4.68
N LYS A 169 -2.67 -7.80 -4.90
CA LYS A 169 -3.79 -6.89 -4.62
C LYS A 169 -4.89 -6.92 -5.68
N LEU A 170 -4.53 -7.11 -6.94
CA LEU A 170 -5.45 -6.94 -8.07
C LEU A 170 -6.72 -7.82 -7.97
N PRO A 171 -6.64 -9.13 -7.65
CA PRO A 171 -7.83 -9.96 -7.48
C PRO A 171 -8.79 -9.42 -6.42
N LEU A 172 -8.26 -8.92 -5.29
CA LEU A 172 -9.08 -8.31 -4.23
C LEU A 172 -9.72 -7.00 -4.69
N ILE A 173 -8.97 -6.14 -5.39
CA ILE A 173 -9.48 -4.86 -5.92
C ILE A 173 -10.68 -5.10 -6.84
N ILE A 174 -10.60 -6.13 -7.68
CA ILE A 174 -11.69 -6.54 -8.58
C ILE A 174 -12.84 -7.17 -7.79
N GLY A 175 -12.55 -8.13 -6.92
CA GLY A 175 -13.56 -8.89 -6.19
C GLY A 175 -14.37 -8.05 -5.20
N LEU A 176 -13.75 -7.00 -4.65
CA LEU A 176 -14.41 -6.03 -3.76
C LEU A 176 -15.09 -4.88 -4.53
N ASP A 177 -15.02 -4.88 -5.87
CA ASP A 177 -15.51 -3.81 -6.75
C ASP A 177 -15.07 -2.42 -6.22
N ILE A 178 -13.77 -2.19 -6.06
CA ILE A 178 -13.25 -0.91 -5.53
C ILE A 178 -13.46 0.21 -6.56
N ASP A 179 -14.01 1.36 -6.15
CA ASP A 179 -14.17 2.54 -7.03
C ASP A 179 -12.83 3.24 -7.29
N TRP A 180 -12.05 3.45 -6.24
CA TRP A 180 -10.80 4.19 -6.27
C TRP A 180 -9.77 3.44 -5.45
N PHE A 181 -8.61 3.16 -6.04
CA PHE A 181 -7.51 2.49 -5.36
C PHE A 181 -6.27 3.39 -5.33
N TYR A 182 -5.73 3.59 -4.14
CA TYR A 182 -4.58 4.45 -3.88
C TYR A 182 -3.37 3.59 -3.54
N ASP A 183 -2.33 3.67 -4.36
CA ASP A 183 -1.07 2.94 -4.16
C ASP A 183 0.10 3.84 -4.58
N ASP A 184 1.24 3.70 -3.94
CA ASP A 184 2.46 4.40 -4.34
C ASP A 184 3.29 3.60 -5.36
N LYS A 185 3.04 2.29 -5.52
CA LYS A 185 3.73 1.44 -6.49
C LYS A 185 3.19 1.61 -7.91
N PRO A 186 4.00 2.11 -8.86
CA PRO A 186 3.59 2.25 -10.26
C PRO A 186 3.10 0.95 -10.91
N GLU A 187 3.69 -0.19 -10.53
CA GLU A 187 3.36 -1.49 -11.09
C GLU A 187 1.94 -1.92 -10.75
N THR A 188 1.51 -1.69 -9.49
CA THR A 188 0.14 -1.95 -9.05
C THR A 188 -0.86 -1.10 -9.83
N ILE A 189 -0.55 0.19 -10.00
CA ILE A 189 -1.41 1.14 -10.71
C ILE A 189 -1.54 0.76 -12.19
N ALA A 190 -0.42 0.43 -12.84
CA ALA A 190 -0.41 -0.04 -14.23
C ALA A 190 -1.20 -1.35 -14.39
N ALA A 191 -1.08 -2.28 -13.44
CA ALA A 191 -1.83 -3.53 -13.46
C ALA A 191 -3.35 -3.30 -13.44
N ILE A 192 -3.84 -2.41 -12.56
CA ILE A 192 -5.27 -2.05 -12.49
C ILE A 192 -5.75 -1.48 -13.83
N LYS A 193 -4.99 -0.54 -14.41
CA LYS A 193 -5.35 0.09 -15.69
C LYS A 193 -5.38 -0.92 -16.84
N ASN A 194 -4.39 -1.80 -16.91
CA ASN A 194 -4.27 -2.78 -18.00
C ASN A 194 -5.39 -3.84 -17.97
N HIS A 195 -5.96 -4.12 -16.80
CA HIS A 195 -7.08 -5.05 -16.65
C HIS A 195 -8.44 -4.46 -17.04
N LYS A 196 -8.50 -3.17 -17.41
CA LYS A 196 -9.73 -2.47 -17.86
C LYS A 196 -10.90 -2.61 -16.88
N VAL A 197 -10.60 -2.64 -15.59
CA VAL A 197 -11.59 -2.70 -14.52
C VAL A 197 -12.18 -1.31 -14.28
N ARG A 198 -13.30 -1.23 -13.54
CA ARG A 198 -13.97 0.05 -13.25
C ARG A 198 -13.15 0.94 -12.31
N THR A 199 -12.31 0.34 -11.48
CA THR A 199 -11.49 1.00 -10.47
C THR A 199 -10.63 2.09 -11.09
N LYS A 200 -10.70 3.28 -10.50
CA LYS A 200 -9.78 4.38 -10.78
C LYS A 200 -8.47 4.17 -10.04
N ALA A 201 -7.38 4.08 -10.79
CA ALA A 201 -6.05 3.83 -10.24
C ALA A 201 -5.36 5.16 -9.92
N VAL A 202 -5.14 5.44 -8.64
CA VAL A 202 -4.55 6.67 -8.13
C VAL A 202 -3.13 6.41 -7.66
N LEU A 203 -2.15 6.96 -8.38
CA LEU A 203 -0.77 6.92 -7.94
C LEU A 203 -0.56 7.98 -6.85
N VAL A 204 -0.25 7.54 -5.64
CA VAL A 204 0.17 8.42 -4.56
C VAL A 204 1.63 8.78 -4.77
N SER A 205 1.93 10.07 -4.72
CA SER A 205 3.28 10.56 -4.99
C SER A 205 4.20 10.14 -3.86
N ALA A 206 5.23 9.39 -4.22
CA ALA A 206 6.31 8.96 -3.35
C ALA A 206 7.66 9.40 -3.94
N PRO A 207 8.73 9.45 -3.12
CA PRO A 207 10.07 9.88 -3.55
C PRO A 207 10.57 9.18 -4.81
N TYR A 208 10.38 7.87 -4.87
CA TYR A 208 10.93 6.99 -5.90
C TYR A 208 10.09 6.95 -7.18
N ASN A 209 8.83 7.37 -7.14
CA ASN A 209 7.89 7.26 -8.25
C ASN A 209 7.68 8.57 -9.05
N ARG A 210 8.57 9.56 -8.90
CA ARG A 210 8.46 10.87 -9.56
C ARG A 210 8.30 10.77 -11.08
N GLY A 211 9.06 9.87 -11.71
CA GLY A 211 9.04 9.64 -13.16
C GLY A 211 7.90 8.76 -13.67
N ALA A 212 7.07 8.18 -12.80
CA ALA A 212 5.94 7.37 -13.23
C ALA A 212 4.89 8.24 -13.96
N THR A 213 4.30 7.69 -15.02
CA THR A 213 3.33 8.38 -15.88
C THR A 213 2.05 7.57 -16.13
N ASP A 214 2.03 6.29 -15.78
CA ASP A 214 0.90 5.41 -16.05
C ASP A 214 -0.06 5.35 -14.85
N TYR A 215 -0.96 6.33 -14.76
CA TYR A 215 -2.01 6.42 -13.73
C TYR A 215 -3.26 7.11 -14.30
N ASP A 216 -4.41 7.01 -13.61
CA ASP A 216 -5.58 7.85 -13.93
C ASP A 216 -5.46 9.21 -13.24
N TYR A 217 -5.03 9.18 -11.97
CA TYR A 217 -4.85 10.37 -11.15
C TYR A 217 -3.55 10.27 -10.35
N ARG A 218 -2.95 11.44 -10.07
CA ARG A 218 -1.81 11.55 -9.17
C ARG A 218 -2.21 12.30 -7.92
N TYR A 219 -2.13 11.63 -6.78
CA TYR A 219 -2.39 12.24 -5.48
C TYR A 219 -1.07 12.70 -4.87
N LYS A 220 -1.00 13.96 -4.43
CA LYS A 220 0.19 14.49 -3.75
C LYS A 220 -0.07 14.55 -2.26
N VAL A 221 0.53 13.60 -1.53
CA VAL A 221 0.73 13.76 -0.09
C VAL A 221 1.83 14.81 0.13
N GLY A 222 1.67 15.68 1.13
CA GLY A 222 2.74 16.60 1.50
C GLY A 222 3.99 15.81 1.91
N LEU A 223 5.18 16.33 1.61
CA LEU A 223 6.46 15.72 2.03
C LEU A 223 6.77 16.00 3.53
N GLU A 224 5.80 16.53 4.28
CA GLU A 224 5.95 17.09 5.63
C GLU A 224 6.49 16.11 6.66
#